data_AF-A0A1H8P373-F1
#
_entry.id   AF-A0A1H8P373-F1
#
_cell.length_a   1.000
_cell.length_b   1.000
_cell.length_c   1.000
_cell.angle_alpha   90.00
_cell.angle_beta   90.00
_cell.angle_gamma   90.00
#
_symmetry.space_group_name_H-M   'P 1'
#
loop_
_entity.id
_entity.type
_entity.pdbx_description
1 polymer ?
#
loop_
_entity_poly.entity_id
_entity_poly.type
_entity_poly.pdbx_seq_one_letter_code
_entity_poly.pdbx_strand_id
1 'polypeptide(L)' 'MIITLTPMRRDVALSLHCAGDVLTINGTDYDFTPLAEGAVLPRAAVACPWLASDVERIGG' A
#
# COMPACT_ATOMS: atom_id res chain seq x y z
N MET A 1 14.81 5.01 18.29
CA MET A 1 14.70 4.85 16.83
C MET A 1 14.50 3.38 16.55
N ILE A 2 13.34 3.01 16.00
CA ILE A 2 13.01 1.64 15.61
C ILE A 2 13.05 1.61 14.09
N ILE A 3 13.94 0.83 13.50
CA ILE A 3 13.99 0.58 12.06
C ILE A 3 13.39 -0.81 11.83
N THR A 4 12.31 -0.89 11.05
CA THR A 4 11.72 -2.15 10.64
C THR A 4 12.17 -2.46 9.21
N LEU A 5 12.85 -3.59 9.02
CA LEU A 5 13.31 -4.05 7.72
C LEU A 5 12.47 -5.23 7.26
N THR A 6 11.84 -5.12 6.10
CA THR A 6 11.03 -6.18 5.49
C THR A 6 11.64 -6.54 4.12
N PRO A 7 12.65 -7.42 4.06
CA PRO A 7 13.28 -7.79 2.80
C PRO A 7 12.28 -8.52 1.89
N MET A 8 12.12 -8.03 0.66
CA MET A 8 11.24 -8.64 -0.35
C MET A 8 11.99 -8.80 -1.66
N ARG A 9 12.38 -10.04 -2.00
CA ARG A 9 12.84 -10.37 -3.34
C ARG A 9 11.63 -10.53 -4.25
N ARG A 10 11.62 -9.81 -5.38
CA ARG A 10 10.62 -9.92 -6.44
C ARG A 10 11.33 -10.03 -7.77
N ASP A 11 10.95 -11.00 -8.57
CA ASP A 11 11.51 -11.19 -9.92
C ASP A 11 10.82 -10.30 -10.97
N VAL A 12 9.76 -9.59 -10.56
CA VAL A 12 8.97 -8.69 -11.41
C VAL A 12 9.21 -7.25 -10.97
N ALA A 13 9.37 -6.35 -11.95
CA ALA A 13 9.51 -4.91 -11.70
C ALA A 13 8.28 -4.35 -10.99
N LEU A 14 8.49 -3.37 -10.10
CA LEU A 14 7.42 -2.67 -9.40
C LEU A 14 6.97 -1.46 -10.23
N SER A 15 5.71 -1.44 -10.62
CA SER A 15 5.01 -0.32 -11.25
C SER A 15 3.93 0.18 -10.30
N LEU A 16 3.94 1.48 -10.05
CA LEU A 16 2.99 2.17 -9.17
C LEU A 16 2.36 3.33 -9.93
N HIS A 17 1.05 3.48 -9.78
CA HIS A 17 0.31 4.64 -10.26
C HIS A 17 -0.71 5.03 -9.20
N CYS A 18 -0.75 6.31 -8.83
CA CYS A 18 -1.68 6.83 -7.84
C CYS A 18 -2.61 7.83 -8.54
N ALA A 19 -3.92 7.62 -8.41
CA ALA A 19 -4.96 8.48 -8.94
C ALA A 19 -5.99 8.79 -7.86
N GLY A 20 -5.80 9.91 -7.15
CA GLY A 20 -6.60 10.25 -5.98
C GLY A 20 -6.42 9.18 -4.90
N ASP A 21 -7.52 8.53 -4.51
CA ASP A 21 -7.53 7.51 -3.45
C ASP A 21 -7.31 6.08 -3.97
N VAL A 22 -7.08 5.92 -5.28
CA VAL A 22 -6.82 4.62 -5.90
C VAL A 22 -5.34 4.46 -6.20
N LEU A 23 -4.74 3.41 -5.66
CA LEU A 23 -3.36 3.02 -5.93
C LEU A 23 -3.35 1.77 -6.83
N THR A 24 -2.84 1.92 -8.04
CA THR A 24 -2.58 0.80 -8.94
C THR A 24 -1.17 0.26 -8.70
N ILE A 25 -1.07 -1.02 -8.36
CA ILE A 25 0.20 -1.73 -8.19
C ILE A 25 0.26 -2.84 -9.23
N ASN A 26 1.21 -2.77 -10.16
CA ASN A 26 1.40 -3.75 -11.23
C ASN A 26 0.11 -4.08 -12.01
N GLY A 27 -0.71 -3.05 -12.27
CA GLY A 27 -1.99 -3.17 -12.99
C GLY A 27 -3.17 -3.65 -12.15
N THR A 28 -2.99 -3.87 -10.83
CA THR A 28 -4.08 -4.16 -9.90
C THR A 28 -4.45 -2.89 -9.14
N ASP A 29 -5.71 -2.50 -9.21
CA ASP A 29 -6.22 -1.31 -8.51
C ASP A 29 -6.61 -1.63 -7.07
N TYR A 30 -6.14 -0.80 -6.14
CA TYR A 30 -6.51 -0.83 -4.73
C TYR A 30 -7.21 0.48 -4.39
N ASP A 31 -8.51 0.38 -4.09
CA ASP A 31 -9.34 1.53 -3.74
C ASP A 31 -9.26 1.81 -2.23
N PHE A 32 -8.66 2.95 -1.88
CA PHE A 32 -8.56 3.45 -0.51
C PHE A 32 -9.48 4.66 -0.26
N THR A 33 -10.47 4.91 -1.14
CA THR A 33 -11.52 5.92 -0.92
C THR A 33 -12.21 5.80 0.45
N PRO A 34 -12.51 4.59 1.00
CA PRO A 34 -13.11 4.49 2.33
C PRO A 34 -12.11 4.72 3.48
N LEU A 35 -10.81 4.82 3.21
CA LEU A 35 -9.79 5.07 4.24
C LEU A 35 -9.75 6.57 4.54
N ALA A 36 -10.21 6.92 5.74
CA ALA A 36 -10.20 8.30 6.22
C ALA A 36 -8.77 8.82 6.44
N GLU A 37 -8.60 10.14 6.42
CA GLU A 37 -7.33 10.80 6.71
C GLU A 37 -6.83 10.43 8.12
N GLY A 38 -5.56 10.03 8.23
CA GLY A 38 -4.94 9.57 9.48
C GLY A 38 -5.40 8.18 9.93
N ALA A 39 -6.25 7.50 9.18
CA ALA A 39 -6.63 6.12 9.48
C ALA A 39 -5.58 5.13 8.99
N VAL A 40 -5.53 3.99 9.68
CA VAL A 40 -4.64 2.87 9.37
C VAL A 40 -5.50 1.68 8.92
N LEU A 41 -5.20 1.16 7.74
CA LEU A 41 -5.77 -0.08 7.24
C LEU A 41 -4.75 -1.20 7.44
N PRO A 42 -5.08 -2.24 8.25
CA PRO A 42 -4.18 -3.35 8.46
C PRO A 42 -3.81 -4.03 7.13
N ARG A 43 -2.54 -4.36 6.98
CA ARG A 43 -1.98 -5.12 5.85
C ARG A 43 -2.79 -6.37 5.53
N ALA A 44 -3.25 -7.07 6.55
CA ALA A 44 -4.01 -8.31 6.43
C ALA A 44 -5.42 -8.10 5.84
N ALA A 45 -5.96 -6.88 5.93
CA ALA A 45 -7.25 -6.52 5.33
C ALA A 45 -7.14 -6.26 3.82
N VAL A 46 -5.93 -6.08 3.29
CA VAL A 46 -5.68 -5.85 1.87
C VAL A 46 -5.07 -7.11 1.25
N ALA A 47 -5.76 -7.68 0.26
CA ALA A 47 -5.28 -8.82 -0.52
C ALA A 47 -4.17 -8.42 -1.52
N CYS A 48 -3.21 -7.58 -1.10
CA CYS A 48 -2.09 -7.10 -1.90
C CYS A 48 -0.80 -7.78 -1.47
N PRO A 49 -0.16 -8.65 -2.27
CA PRO A 49 1.09 -9.28 -1.88
C PRO A 49 2.26 -8.27 -1.81
N TRP A 50 2.12 -7.09 -2.41
CA TRP A 50 3.18 -6.08 -2.55
C TRP A 50 3.32 -5.14 -1.35
N LEU A 51 2.32 -5.08 -0.47
CA LEU A 51 2.42 -4.28 0.74
C LEU A 51 3.45 -4.91 1.71
N ALA A 52 4.34 -4.08 2.25
CA ALA A 52 5.34 -4.51 3.25
C ALA A 52 4.88 -4.23 4.70
N SER A 53 3.85 -3.41 4.87
CA SER A 53 3.30 -2.94 6.15
C SER A 53 1.83 -2.59 6.01
N ASP A 54 1.22 -2.13 7.11
CA ASP A 54 -0.11 -1.50 7.11
C ASP A 54 -0.12 -0.25 6.21
N VAL A 55 -1.31 0.13 5.74
CA VAL A 55 -1.52 1.29 4.88
C VAL A 55 -2.00 2.44 5.75
N GLU A 56 -1.27 3.54 5.75
CA GLU A 56 -1.61 4.77 6.48
C GLU A 56 -1.92 5.87 5.46
N ARG A 57 -3.05 6.56 5.65
CA ARG A 57 -3.37 7.74 4.83
C ARG A 57 -2.79 8.99 5.49
N ILE A 58 -1.82 9.62 4.83
CA ILE A 58 -1.09 10.79 5.33
C ILE A 58 -1.02 11.86 4.25
N GLY A 59 -1.64 13.00 4.51
CA GLY A 59 -1.57 14.19 3.66
C GLY A 59 -2.30 14.01 2.32
N GLY A 60 -3.56 13.56 2.38
CA GLY A 60 -4.43 13.25 1.24
C GLY A 60 -4.34 14.16 0.02
#